data_AF-A0A0V0X0S2-F1
#
_entry.id   AF-A0A0V0X0S2-F1
#
_cell.length_a   1.000
_cell.length_b   1.000
_cell.length_c   1.000
_cell.angle_alpha   90.00
_cell.angle_beta   90.00
_cell.angle_gamma   90.00
#
_symmetry.space_group_name_H-M   'P 1'
#
loop_
_entity.id
_entity.type
_entity.pdbx_description
1 polymer ?
#
loop_
_entity_poly.entity_id
_entity_poly.type
_entity_poly.pdbx_seq_one_letter_code
_entity_poly.pdbx_strand_id
1 'polypeptide(L)'
;MNGNELKVCIVMGVAGCGKTTVGSAIAKKCNVTFLDADDYHSFSNKQKMLSGIALTDEDRAVWLFTLDILLSGCYAARKSVVVACSALKRQYRKILFGTNNHRANCTEIIYLKISEETARQRVNNRQDHFFPSKLIASQFEALQPPEADECSCVVEINASMELKNVISSAVEHFQKCTRSKQQKHPTR
;
A
#
# COMPACT_ATOMS: atom_id res chain seq x y z
N MET A 1 6.57 21.93 17.50
CA MET A 1 6.64 20.69 16.70
C MET A 1 5.22 20.21 16.50
N ASN A 2 4.70 20.26 15.26
CA ASN A 2 3.28 19.96 15.01
C ASN A 2 3.00 18.49 15.34
N GLY A 3 2.11 18.26 16.32
CA GLY A 3 1.71 16.94 16.81
C GLY A 3 0.84 16.17 15.82
N ASN A 4 1.40 15.84 14.65
CA ASN A 4 0.81 14.81 13.81
C ASN A 4 1.11 13.46 14.45
N GLU A 5 0.05 12.74 14.81
CA GLU A 5 0.10 11.34 15.20
C GLU A 5 0.79 10.54 14.09
N LEU A 6 1.68 9.64 14.48
CA LEU A 6 2.43 8.77 13.57
C LEU A 6 1.47 7.93 12.73
N LYS A 7 1.70 7.84 11.42
CA LYS A 7 0.86 7.08 10.49
C LYS A 7 1.65 6.19 9.55
N VAL A 8 1.18 4.97 9.38
CA VAL A 8 1.57 4.08 8.28
C VAL A 8 0.39 4.00 7.32
N CYS A 9 0.56 4.42 6.08
CA CYS A 9 -0.47 4.29 5.05
C CYS A 9 -0.04 3.27 4.00
N ILE A 10 -0.78 2.19 3.88
CA ILE A 10 -0.56 1.17 2.86
C ILE A 10 -1.48 1.46 1.68
N VAL A 11 -0.91 1.87 0.55
CA VAL A 11 -1.63 1.99 -0.72
C VAL A 11 -1.55 0.65 -1.42
N MET A 12 -2.63 -0.12 -1.37
CA MET A 12 -2.69 -1.50 -1.86
C MET A 12 -3.58 -1.70 -3.09
N GLY A 13 -3.42 -2.86 -3.72
CA GLY A 13 -4.17 -3.28 -4.90
C GLY A 13 -3.29 -4.04 -5.91
N VAL A 14 -3.92 -4.58 -6.93
CA VAL A 14 -3.26 -5.36 -7.99
C VAL A 14 -2.28 -4.53 -8.83
N ALA A 15 -1.43 -5.17 -9.64
CA ALA A 15 -0.64 -4.44 -10.63
C ALA A 15 -1.55 -3.65 -11.61
N GLY A 16 -1.13 -2.44 -11.99
CA GLY A 16 -1.91 -1.56 -12.88
C GLY A 16 -2.93 -0.66 -12.17
N CYS A 17 -3.16 -0.78 -10.85
CA CYS A 17 -4.08 0.10 -10.14
C CYS A 17 -3.51 1.48 -9.75
N GLY A 18 -2.21 1.72 -9.92
CA GLY A 18 -1.59 3.04 -9.72
C GLY A 18 -1.02 3.30 -8.32
N LYS A 19 -0.72 2.25 -7.53
CA LYS A 19 -0.18 2.37 -6.16
C LYS A 19 0.99 3.35 -6.04
N THR A 20 2.03 3.17 -6.86
CA THR A 20 3.24 4.02 -6.85
C THR A 20 2.90 5.49 -7.12
N THR A 21 2.08 5.75 -8.13
CA THR A 21 1.66 7.11 -8.49
C THR A 21 0.84 7.77 -7.39
N VAL A 22 -0.12 7.05 -6.82
CA VAL A 22 -0.96 7.57 -5.74
C VAL A 22 -0.15 7.75 -4.45
N GLY A 23 0.63 6.75 -4.06
CA GLY A 23 1.44 6.79 -2.84
C GLY A 23 2.49 7.90 -2.86
N SER A 24 3.22 8.06 -3.97
CA SER A 24 4.18 9.16 -4.13
C SER A 24 3.50 10.54 -4.12
N ALA A 25 2.30 10.65 -4.70
CA ALA A 25 1.52 11.89 -4.65
C ALA A 25 1.05 12.25 -3.23
N ILE A 26 0.59 11.27 -2.44
CA ILE A 26 0.26 11.47 -1.01
C ILE A 26 1.50 11.95 -0.26
N ALA A 27 2.62 11.24 -0.43
CA ALA A 27 3.87 11.54 0.25
C ALA A 27 4.38 12.95 -0.05
N LYS A 28 4.39 13.33 -1.33
CA LYS A 28 4.79 14.67 -1.78
C LYS A 28 3.88 15.77 -1.22
N LYS A 29 2.56 15.57 -1.28
CA LYS A 29 1.59 16.58 -0.82
C LYS A 29 1.54 16.72 0.71
N CYS A 30 1.80 15.64 1.43
CA CYS A 30 1.74 15.62 2.90
C CYS A 30 3.11 15.72 3.57
N ASN A 31 4.20 15.82 2.79
CA ASN A 31 5.57 15.87 3.26
C ASN A 31 5.92 14.70 4.20
N VAL A 32 5.64 13.47 3.75
CA VAL A 32 5.92 12.23 4.50
C VAL A 32 6.79 11.28 3.67
N THR A 33 7.42 10.30 4.32
CA THR A 33 8.26 9.30 3.64
C THR A 33 7.43 8.47 2.66
N PHE A 34 7.97 8.21 1.47
CA PHE A 34 7.41 7.26 0.52
C PHE A 34 8.32 6.04 0.40
N LEU A 35 7.73 4.84 0.38
CA LEU A 35 8.39 3.59 0.05
C LEU A 35 7.62 2.90 -1.07
N ASP A 36 8.29 2.54 -2.16
CA ASP A 36 7.75 1.59 -3.12
C ASP A 36 8.21 0.18 -2.74
N ALA A 37 7.27 -0.70 -2.40
CA ALA A 37 7.60 -2.03 -1.94
C ALA A 37 8.29 -2.87 -3.02
N ASP A 38 8.04 -2.60 -4.31
CA ASP A 38 8.64 -3.37 -5.41
C ASP A 38 10.17 -3.16 -5.49
N ASP A 39 10.69 -2.05 -4.97
CA ASP A 39 12.14 -1.77 -4.90
C ASP A 39 12.87 -2.79 -4.02
N TYR A 40 12.20 -3.29 -2.98
CA TYR A 40 12.76 -4.16 -1.95
C TYR A 40 12.63 -5.67 -2.27
N HIS A 41 12.11 -6.02 -3.45
CA HIS A 41 12.18 -7.40 -3.91
C HIS A 41 13.63 -7.82 -4.20
N SER A 42 13.96 -9.06 -3.85
CA SER A 42 15.23 -9.69 -4.24
C SER A 42 15.36 -9.77 -5.77
N PHE A 43 16.60 -9.85 -6.25
CA PHE A 43 16.86 -10.04 -7.68
C PHE A 43 16.13 -11.30 -8.22
N SER A 44 16.16 -12.41 -7.47
CA SER A 44 15.47 -13.66 -7.83
C SER A 44 13.96 -13.46 -7.99
N ASN A 45 13.31 -12.75 -7.08
CA ASN A 45 11.87 -12.47 -7.17
C ASN A 45 11.55 -11.59 -8.38
N LYS A 46 12.37 -10.58 -8.65
CA LYS A 46 12.22 -9.74 -9.85
C LYS A 46 12.36 -10.59 -11.12
N GLN A 47 13.33 -11.50 -11.19
CA GLN A 47 13.50 -12.41 -12.34
C GLN A 47 12.33 -13.37 -12.54
N LYS A 48 11.80 -13.97 -11.46
CA LYS A 48 10.58 -14.80 -11.53
C LYS A 48 9.41 -14.02 -12.12
N MET A 49 9.14 -12.83 -11.58
CA MET A 49 8.04 -11.99 -12.07
C MET A 49 8.26 -11.55 -13.53
N LEU A 50 9.48 -11.15 -13.92
CA LEU A 50 9.83 -10.81 -15.31
C LEU A 50 9.60 -11.98 -16.26
N SER A 51 9.87 -13.21 -15.80
CA SER A 51 9.63 -14.45 -16.55
C SER A 51 8.15 -14.86 -16.60
N GLY A 52 7.26 -14.10 -15.95
CA GLY A 52 5.83 -14.40 -15.86
C GLY A 52 5.50 -15.54 -14.89
N ILE A 53 6.38 -15.81 -13.94
CA ILE A 53 6.19 -16.79 -12.87
C ILE A 53 5.66 -16.04 -11.64
N ALA A 54 4.49 -16.45 -11.16
CA ALA A 54 3.92 -15.87 -9.94
C ALA A 54 4.79 -16.26 -8.73
N LEU A 55 5.09 -15.28 -7.87
CA LEU A 55 5.77 -15.57 -6.62
C LEU A 55 4.87 -16.42 -5.71
N THR A 56 5.47 -17.30 -4.92
CA THR A 56 4.77 -18.04 -3.85
C THR A 56 4.69 -17.22 -2.55
N ASP A 57 4.18 -17.82 -1.48
CA ASP A 57 4.14 -17.19 -0.16
C ASP A 57 5.55 -17.16 0.46
N GLU A 58 6.35 -18.22 0.24
CA GLU A 58 7.74 -18.34 0.65
C GLU A 58 8.62 -17.29 -0.04
N ASP A 59 8.43 -17.09 -1.35
CA ASP A 59 9.12 -16.05 -2.11
C ASP A 59 8.88 -14.65 -1.51
N ARG A 60 7.67 -14.41 -1.01
CA ARG A 60 7.27 -13.12 -0.42
C ARG A 60 7.67 -12.95 1.03
N ALA A 61 7.94 -14.03 1.76
CA ALA A 61 8.21 -13.97 3.21
C ALA A 61 9.37 -13.01 3.54
N VAL A 62 10.51 -13.16 2.87
CA VAL A 62 11.70 -12.30 3.08
C VAL A 62 11.43 -10.85 2.69
N TRP A 63 10.69 -10.65 1.59
CA TRP A 63 10.31 -9.31 1.14
C TRP A 63 9.38 -8.61 2.14
N LEU A 64 8.35 -9.28 2.63
CA LEU A 64 7.43 -8.74 3.64
C LEU A 64 8.15 -8.44 4.96
N PHE A 65 9.07 -9.30 5.37
CA PHE A 65 9.90 -9.06 6.56
C PHE A 65 10.81 -7.85 6.40
N THR A 66 11.38 -7.64 5.20
CA THR A 66 12.17 -6.45 4.88
C THR A 66 11.33 -5.17 5.02
N LEU A 67 10.09 -5.20 4.52
CA LEU A 67 9.16 -4.07 4.68
C LEU A 67 8.78 -3.83 6.13
N ASP A 68 8.54 -4.88 6.92
CA ASP A 68 8.28 -4.78 8.36
C ASP A 68 9.43 -4.08 9.11
N ILE A 69 10.69 -4.42 8.80
CA ILE A 69 11.86 -3.73 9.36
C ILE A 69 11.87 -2.24 9.01
N LEU A 70 11.63 -1.89 7.74
CA LEU A 70 11.61 -0.50 7.28
C LEU A 70 10.50 0.31 7.96
N LEU A 71 9.30 -0.28 8.07
CA LEU A 71 8.17 0.33 8.77
C LEU A 71 8.46 0.48 10.26
N SER A 72 9.12 -0.50 10.87
CA SER A 72 9.57 -0.44 12.27
C SER A 72 10.57 0.69 12.49
N GLY A 73 11.51 0.89 11.56
CA GLY A 73 12.45 2.02 11.61
C GLY A 73 11.76 3.39 11.51
N CYS A 74 10.79 3.53 10.60
CA CYS A 74 9.95 4.73 10.51
C CYS A 74 9.17 4.97 11.79
N TYR A 75 8.60 3.89 12.36
CA TYR A 75 7.82 3.93 13.57
C TYR A 75 8.66 4.38 14.78
N ALA A 76 9.84 3.78 14.98
CA ALA A 76 10.78 4.16 16.03
C ALA A 76 11.25 5.61 15.89
N ALA A 77 11.45 6.09 14.67
CA ALA A 77 11.82 7.47 14.38
C ALA A 77 10.64 8.46 14.47
N ARG A 78 9.42 7.99 14.80
CA ARG A 78 8.17 8.77 14.80
C ARG A 78 7.93 9.52 13.47
N LYS A 79 8.25 8.87 12.35
CA LYS A 79 8.03 9.40 10.99
C LYS A 79 6.86 8.69 10.33
N SER A 80 5.86 9.46 9.91
CA SER A 80 4.78 8.93 9.07
C SER A 80 5.32 8.49 7.71
N VAL A 81 4.75 7.41 7.18
CA VAL A 81 5.20 6.75 5.96
C VAL A 81 4.01 6.29 5.12
N VAL A 82 4.13 6.46 3.81
CA VAL A 82 3.25 5.90 2.80
C VAL A 82 4.00 4.80 2.07
N VAL A 83 3.43 3.60 2.02
CA VAL A 83 4.01 2.47 1.31
C VAL A 83 3.08 2.02 0.17
N ALA A 84 3.58 2.00 -1.05
CA ALA A 84 2.92 1.34 -2.18
C ALA A 84 3.25 -0.15 -2.10
N CYS A 85 2.28 -1.02 -1.83
CA CYS A 85 2.52 -2.46 -1.68
C CYS A 85 1.31 -3.26 -2.15
N SER A 86 1.51 -4.34 -2.90
CA SER A 86 0.39 -5.16 -3.37
C SER A 86 -0.45 -5.71 -2.21
N ALA A 87 0.19 -6.21 -1.15
CA ALA A 87 -0.41 -6.63 0.13
C ALA A 87 -1.74 -7.42 -0.02
N LEU A 88 -1.79 -8.31 -1.02
CA LEU A 88 -3.03 -8.88 -1.53
C LEU A 88 -3.74 -9.80 -0.54
N LYS A 89 -2.99 -10.55 0.27
CA LYS A 89 -3.54 -11.46 1.29
C LYS A 89 -3.56 -10.79 2.66
N ARG A 90 -4.58 -11.10 3.47
CA ARG A 90 -4.71 -10.64 4.87
C ARG A 90 -3.50 -10.99 5.71
N GLN A 91 -2.92 -12.18 5.51
CA GLN A 91 -1.70 -12.60 6.20
C GLN A 91 -0.49 -11.70 5.88
N TYR A 92 -0.40 -11.15 4.66
CA TYR A 92 0.67 -10.22 4.30
C TYR A 92 0.50 -8.89 5.00
N ARG A 93 -0.74 -8.39 5.08
CA ARG A 93 -1.07 -7.14 5.78
C ARG A 93 -0.75 -7.22 7.28
N LYS A 94 -1.05 -8.36 7.92
CA LYS A 94 -0.66 -8.62 9.32
C LYS A 94 0.84 -8.45 9.58
N ILE A 95 1.70 -8.92 8.67
CA ILE A 95 3.16 -8.73 8.80
C ILE A 95 3.52 -7.23 8.77
N LEU A 96 2.89 -6.45 7.90
CA LEU A 96 3.14 -5.01 7.80
C LEU A 96 2.69 -4.22 9.05
N PHE A 97 1.71 -4.73 9.80
CA PHE A 97 1.29 -4.18 11.09
C PHE A 97 2.30 -4.46 12.23
N GLY A 98 3.32 -5.28 11.97
CA GLY A 98 4.41 -5.61 12.88
C GLY A 98 4.04 -6.67 13.93
N THR A 99 5.03 -7.09 14.72
CA THR A 99 4.84 -8.09 15.79
C THR A 99 3.68 -7.71 16.71
N ASN A 100 2.80 -8.68 17.01
CA ASN A 100 1.56 -8.48 17.79
C ASN A 100 0.64 -7.36 17.26
N ASN A 101 0.72 -7.02 15.97
CA ASN A 101 -0.05 -5.95 15.33
C ASN A 101 0.09 -4.58 16.03
N HIS A 102 1.23 -4.30 16.66
CA HIS A 102 1.42 -3.07 17.44
C HIS A 102 1.22 -1.78 16.63
N ARG A 103 1.35 -1.83 15.30
CA ARG A 103 1.08 -0.69 14.40
C ARG A 103 -0.32 -0.70 13.80
N ALA A 104 -1.15 -1.70 14.01
CA ALA A 104 -2.49 -1.74 13.41
C ALA A 104 -3.33 -0.50 13.75
N ASN A 105 -3.21 -0.01 14.99
CA ASN A 105 -3.92 1.18 15.49
C ASN A 105 -3.45 2.52 14.88
N CYS A 106 -2.30 2.53 14.21
CA CYS A 106 -1.77 3.67 13.48
C CYS A 106 -1.57 3.37 11.98
N THR A 107 -2.10 2.24 11.49
CA THR A 107 -2.03 1.84 10.09
C THR A 107 -3.36 2.08 9.41
N GLU A 108 -3.34 2.73 8.26
CA GLU A 108 -4.48 2.93 7.37
C GLU A 108 -4.21 2.18 6.06
N ILE A 109 -5.26 1.62 5.46
CA ILE A 109 -5.19 0.98 4.13
C ILE A 109 -6.01 1.78 3.14
N ILE A 110 -5.37 2.19 2.05
CA ILE A 110 -6.04 2.70 0.85
C ILE A 110 -6.01 1.59 -0.19
N TYR A 111 -7.16 0.96 -0.42
CA TYR A 111 -7.33 -0.07 -1.43
C TYR A 111 -7.76 0.55 -2.76
N LEU A 112 -6.84 0.57 -3.72
CA LEU A 112 -7.10 1.00 -5.09
C LEU A 112 -7.70 -0.16 -5.89
N LYS A 113 -9.01 -0.11 -6.08
CA LYS A 113 -9.77 -1.14 -6.77
C LYS A 113 -9.94 -0.81 -8.25
N ILE A 114 -9.64 -1.79 -9.09
CA ILE A 114 -9.92 -1.79 -10.53
C ILE A 114 -10.46 -3.18 -10.92
N SER A 115 -11.13 -3.27 -12.07
CA SER A 115 -11.46 -4.56 -12.67
C SER A 115 -10.21 -5.25 -13.23
N GLU A 116 -10.29 -6.56 -13.40
CA GLU A 116 -9.22 -7.34 -14.04
C GLU A 116 -8.93 -6.86 -15.46
N GLU A 117 -9.98 -6.55 -16.22
CA GLU A 117 -9.86 -6.03 -17.58
C GLU A 117 -9.08 -4.70 -17.62
N THR A 118 -9.43 -3.75 -16.76
CA THR A 118 -8.72 -2.47 -16.64
C THR A 118 -7.25 -2.69 -16.22
N ALA A 119 -6.98 -3.64 -15.33
CA ALA A 119 -5.63 -3.98 -14.90
C ALA A 119 -4.80 -4.52 -16.07
N ARG A 120 -5.35 -5.47 -16.84
CA ARG A 120 -4.70 -6.04 -18.03
C ARG A 120 -4.41 -4.98 -19.08
N GLN A 121 -5.40 -4.14 -19.41
CA GLN A 121 -5.24 -3.06 -20.37
C GLN A 121 -4.12 -2.09 -19.96
N ARG A 122 -4.13 -1.62 -18.70
CA ARG A 122 -3.11 -0.68 -18.20
C ARG A 122 -1.72 -1.29 -18.16
N VAL A 123 -1.60 -2.58 -17.80
CA VAL A 123 -0.31 -3.26 -17.74
C VAL A 123 0.23 -3.57 -19.14
N ASN A 124 -0.62 -3.88 -20.12
CA ASN A 124 -0.19 -4.06 -21.51
C ASN A 124 0.25 -2.74 -22.18
N ASN A 125 -0.36 -1.61 -21.80
CA ASN A 125 -0.09 -0.31 -22.43
C ASN A 125 1.09 0.45 -21.82
N ARG A 126 1.67 -0.03 -20.71
CA ARG A 126 2.79 0.67 -20.06
C ARG A 126 4.11 0.28 -20.73
N GLN A 127 4.91 1.29 -21.06
CA GLN A 127 6.25 1.11 -21.65
C GLN A 127 7.32 0.83 -20.59
N ASP A 128 7.14 1.38 -19.38
CA ASP A 128 8.11 1.29 -18.29
C ASP A 128 7.61 0.37 -17.16
N HIS A 129 8.51 -0.50 -16.69
CA HIS A 129 8.29 -1.68 -15.84
C HIS A 129 7.55 -2.82 -16.55
N PHE A 130 8.29 -3.84 -16.98
CA PHE A 130 7.71 -5.05 -17.54
C PHE A 130 7.12 -5.93 -16.42
N PHE A 131 5.82 -5.82 -16.14
CA PHE A 131 5.10 -6.83 -15.35
C PHE A 131 4.25 -7.61 -16.33
N PRO A 132 4.48 -8.92 -16.51
CA PRO A 132 3.75 -9.68 -17.50
C PRO A 132 2.25 -9.70 -17.22
N SER A 133 1.43 -9.34 -18.20
CA SER A 133 -0.03 -9.31 -18.07
C SER A 133 -0.64 -10.66 -17.72
N LYS A 134 0.04 -11.75 -18.06
CA LYS A 134 -0.28 -13.13 -17.64
C LYS A 134 -0.28 -13.32 -16.11
N LEU A 135 0.41 -12.48 -15.34
CA LEU A 135 0.37 -12.50 -13.87
C LEU A 135 -0.86 -11.80 -13.29
N ILE A 136 -1.64 -11.06 -14.07
CA ILE A 136 -2.79 -10.31 -13.55
C ILE A 136 -3.85 -11.24 -12.98
N ALA A 137 -4.20 -12.33 -13.67
CA ALA A 137 -5.14 -13.34 -13.14
C ALA A 137 -4.73 -13.81 -11.74
N SER A 138 -3.47 -14.22 -11.57
CA SER A 138 -2.96 -14.69 -10.27
C SER A 138 -3.03 -13.64 -9.16
N GLN A 139 -2.98 -12.34 -9.50
CA GLN A 139 -3.13 -11.26 -8.52
C GLN A 139 -4.56 -11.14 -8.03
N PHE A 140 -5.55 -11.28 -8.93
CA PHE A 140 -6.97 -11.29 -8.56
C PHE A 140 -7.36 -12.55 -7.80
N GLU A 141 -6.82 -13.71 -8.17
CA GLU A 141 -6.99 -14.96 -7.41
C GLU A 141 -6.42 -14.86 -5.99
N ALA A 142 -5.26 -14.22 -5.82
CA ALA A 142 -4.64 -14.02 -4.52
C ALA A 142 -5.26 -12.87 -3.70
N LEU A 143 -6.06 -12.01 -4.31
CA LEU A 143 -6.59 -10.80 -3.68
C LEU A 143 -7.68 -11.16 -2.67
N GLN A 144 -7.39 -10.87 -1.41
CA GLN A 144 -8.33 -10.84 -0.31
C GLN A 144 -8.59 -9.37 0.03
N PRO A 145 -9.73 -8.78 -0.39
CA PRO A 145 -10.04 -7.38 -0.09
C PRO A 145 -9.88 -7.08 1.40
N PRO A 146 -9.32 -5.91 1.78
CA PRO A 146 -9.13 -5.57 3.18
C PRO A 146 -10.46 -5.32 3.90
N GLU A 147 -10.56 -5.83 5.12
CA GLU A 147 -11.72 -5.71 6.00
C GLU A 147 -11.50 -4.62 7.06
N ALA A 148 -12.59 -4.05 7.57
CA ALA A 148 -12.55 -2.92 8.49
C ALA A 148 -11.94 -3.24 9.87
N ASP A 149 -11.86 -4.53 10.25
CA ASP A 149 -11.31 -5.00 11.53
C ASP A 149 -9.79 -5.19 11.50
N GLU A 150 -9.14 -5.02 10.34
CA GLU A 150 -7.72 -5.30 10.19
C GLU A 150 -6.80 -4.23 10.77
N CYS A 151 -7.21 -2.96 10.74
CA CYS A 151 -6.40 -1.82 11.16
C CYS A 151 -7.25 -0.61 11.53
N SER A 152 -6.62 0.54 11.78
CA SER A 152 -7.32 1.75 12.22
C SER A 152 -8.32 2.29 11.22
N CYS A 153 -8.09 2.10 9.92
CA CYS A 153 -9.01 2.52 8.86
C CYS A 153 -8.71 1.80 7.54
N VAL A 154 -9.76 1.41 6.83
CA VAL A 154 -9.69 0.91 5.45
C VAL A 154 -10.59 1.76 4.57
N VAL A 155 -10.08 2.23 3.44
CA VAL A 155 -10.87 2.91 2.40
C VAL A 155 -10.68 2.23 1.06
N GLU A 156 -11.79 1.95 0.37
CA GLU A 156 -11.77 1.53 -1.03
C GLU A 156 -11.90 2.77 -1.93
N ILE A 157 -11.02 2.90 -2.92
CA ILE A 157 -11.08 3.95 -3.94
C ILE A 157 -11.17 3.31 -5.32
N ASN A 158 -12.18 3.70 -6.10
CA ASN A 158 -12.30 3.28 -7.50
C ASN A 158 -11.17 3.91 -8.33
N ALA A 159 -10.15 3.12 -8.64
CA ALA A 159 -8.98 3.56 -9.40
C ALA A 159 -9.21 3.54 -10.92
N SER A 160 -10.44 3.29 -11.38
CA SER A 160 -10.85 3.46 -12.78
C SER A 160 -11.25 4.91 -13.10
N MET A 161 -11.44 5.76 -12.09
CA MET A 161 -11.68 7.19 -12.26
C MET A 161 -10.45 7.90 -12.85
N GLU A 162 -10.62 9.17 -13.27
CA GLU A 162 -9.50 10.02 -13.65
C GLU A 162 -8.45 10.10 -12.53
N LEU A 163 -7.17 10.01 -12.91
CA LEU A 163 -6.05 9.92 -11.96
C LEU A 163 -6.05 11.07 -10.95
N LYS A 164 -6.38 12.29 -11.38
CA LYS A 164 -6.46 13.47 -10.50
C LYS A 164 -7.47 13.28 -9.36
N ASN A 165 -8.60 12.62 -9.64
CA ASN A 165 -9.65 12.37 -8.66
C ASN A 165 -9.22 11.28 -7.68
N VAL A 166 -8.60 10.19 -8.19
CA VAL A 166 -8.03 9.13 -7.35
C VAL A 166 -7.00 9.69 -6.38
N ILE A 167 -6.07 10.53 -6.87
CA ILE A 167 -5.07 11.21 -6.04
C ILE A 167 -5.73 12.14 -5.03
N SER A 168 -6.73 12.94 -5.44
CA SER A 168 -7.45 13.85 -4.52
C SER A 168 -8.09 13.07 -3.37
N SER A 169 -8.86 12.03 -3.68
CA SER A 169 -9.53 11.20 -2.67
C SER A 169 -8.53 10.54 -1.70
N ALA A 170 -7.41 10.03 -2.22
CA ALA A 170 -6.41 9.36 -1.39
C ALA A 170 -5.68 10.35 -0.46
N VAL A 171 -5.34 11.55 -0.97
CA VAL A 171 -4.71 12.62 -0.19
C VAL A 171 -5.67 13.14 0.89
N GLU A 172 -6.92 13.40 0.53
CA GLU A 172 -7.94 13.82 1.48
C GLU A 172 -8.16 12.80 2.58
N HIS A 173 -8.20 11.51 2.24
CA HIS A 173 -8.33 10.45 3.24
C HIS A 173 -7.17 10.48 4.23
N PHE A 174 -5.92 10.47 3.73
CA PHE A 174 -4.72 10.50 4.55
C PHE A 174 -4.70 11.72 5.48
N GLN A 175 -5.15 12.88 5.01
CA GLN A 175 -5.23 14.12 5.80
C GLN A 175 -6.39 14.13 6.83
N LYS A 176 -7.58 13.65 6.46
CA LYS A 176 -8.79 13.66 7.31
C LYS A 176 -8.61 12.80 8.54
N CYS A 177 -8.05 11.60 8.39
CA CYS A 177 -7.77 10.73 9.52
C CYS A 177 -6.74 11.34 10.50
N THR A 178 -5.99 12.37 10.08
CA THR A 178 -5.06 13.11 10.98
C THR A 178 -5.83 14.09 11.86
N ARG A 179 -6.97 14.62 11.38
CA ARG A 179 -7.77 15.64 12.06
C ARG A 179 -8.81 15.06 13.03
N SER A 180 -9.41 13.91 12.71
CA SER A 180 -10.49 13.31 13.50
C SER A 180 -10.08 12.80 14.89
N LYS A 181 -8.78 12.63 15.16
CA LYS A 181 -8.26 12.30 16.50
C LYS A 181 -7.77 13.52 17.29
N GLN A 182 -7.38 14.61 16.63
CA GLN A 182 -7.00 15.87 17.30
C GLN A 182 -8.21 16.57 17.97
N GLN A 183 -9.44 16.27 17.55
CA GLN A 183 -10.67 16.79 18.19
C GLN A 183 -11.16 15.94 19.39
N LYS A 184 -10.49 14.82 19.74
CA LYS A 184 -10.89 13.95 20.87
C LYS A 184 -10.08 14.18 22.16
N HIS A 185 -9.31 15.25 22.27
CA HIS A 185 -8.80 15.73 23.56
C HIS A 185 -9.65 16.91 24.05
N PRO A 186 -10.71 16.68 24.84
CA PRO A 186 -11.24 17.74 25.66
C PRO A 186 -10.20 18.04 26.75
N THR A 187 -9.76 19.28 26.80
CA THR A 187 -9.17 19.87 28.00
C THR A 187 -10.09 19.65 29.19
N ARG A 188 -9.72 18.74 30.09
CA ARG A 188 -9.59 18.99 31.54
C ARG A 188 -9.15 17.72 32.28
#